data_AF-A0A4Y2IRE9-F1
#
_entry.id   AF-A0A4Y2IRE9-F1
#
_cell.length_a   1.000
_cell.length_b   1.000
_cell.length_c   1.000
_cell.angle_alpha   90.00
_cell.angle_beta   90.00
_cell.angle_gamma   90.00
#
_symmetry.space_group_name_H-M   'P 1'
#
loop_
_entity.id
_entity.type
_entity.pdbx_description
1 polymer ?
#
loop_
_entity_poly.entity_id
_entity_poly.type
_entity_poly.pdbx_seq_one_letter_code
_entity_poly.pdbx_strand_id
1 'polypeptide(L)'
;MAEEDSDMDDAPMTEDDPNDSDYEQEKLTLKAKKIKRGSNGKWKLYYDNRCFKKEWIDLFPWVEEDPDDPKFAICRACNKKIKAHKGILDTHQKTKKHLKNLSGSDDIEDDDDDFPKKTERTMDPKAYNGTAAQPTVEQILSDDQFSFFTESPIDAAHQAITNLIDKLVEKYHENRVENLKVQNETLKQLNRARSHLFQSEDQRKLERRLVQEAQSREEEAIQMKFMQQEHELKINCMERERDGKLKAVEQQLMFARQEYERKVKLLDQQLQSMK
;
A
#
# COMPACT_ATOMS: atom_id res chain seq x y z
N MET A 1 -39.22 4.82 63.47
CA MET A 1 -40.08 5.10 62.30
C MET A 1 -39.76 6.53 61.91
N ALA A 2 -38.60 6.69 61.27
CA ALA A 2 -38.43 6.68 59.81
C ALA A 2 -38.69 8.10 59.30
N GLU A 3 -37.60 8.88 59.42
CA GLU A 3 -37.32 10.16 58.81
C GLU A 3 -37.24 9.99 57.28
N GLU A 4 -37.60 11.06 56.56
CA GLU A 4 -36.76 11.74 55.56
C GLU A 4 -37.65 12.45 54.52
N ASP A 5 -37.95 13.71 54.82
CA ASP A 5 -38.25 14.74 53.82
C ASP A 5 -36.93 15.06 53.08
N SER A 6 -36.92 14.90 51.75
CA SER A 6 -35.87 15.47 50.91
C SER A 6 -36.49 16.13 49.68
N ASP A 7 -36.72 17.43 49.83
CA ASP A 7 -36.75 18.40 48.75
C ASP A 7 -35.38 18.38 48.05
N MET A 8 -35.36 18.04 46.76
CA MET A 8 -34.35 18.52 45.83
C MET A 8 -34.98 18.72 44.45
N ASP A 9 -35.31 19.98 44.22
CA ASP A 9 -34.87 20.77 43.08
C ASP A 9 -35.23 20.29 41.67
N ASP A 10 -36.27 20.94 41.17
CA ASP A 10 -36.51 21.30 39.77
C ASP A 10 -35.20 21.52 38.98
N ALA A 11 -34.82 20.50 38.20
CA ALA A 11 -33.93 20.70 37.07
C ALA A 11 -34.77 21.30 35.92
N PRO A 12 -34.41 22.48 35.38
CA PRO A 12 -35.06 23.01 34.20
C PRO A 12 -34.76 22.07 33.03
N MET A 13 -35.82 21.44 32.51
CA MET A 13 -35.84 20.89 31.16
C MET A 13 -35.53 22.04 30.20
N THR A 14 -34.27 22.16 29.77
CA THR A 14 -33.92 22.95 28.60
C THR A 14 -34.45 22.21 27.38
N GLU A 15 -35.75 22.35 27.15
CA GLU A 15 -36.34 22.29 25.82
C GLU A 15 -35.73 23.44 25.00
N ASP A 16 -35.33 23.12 23.78
CA ASP A 16 -34.78 23.98 22.72
C ASP A 16 -33.31 23.70 22.40
N ASP A 17 -33.07 22.56 21.73
CA ASP A 17 -31.95 22.44 20.79
C ASP A 17 -32.50 22.61 19.36
N PRO A 18 -32.63 23.85 18.86
CA PRO A 18 -33.14 24.12 17.53
C PRO A 18 -32.01 23.95 16.52
N ASN A 19 -31.52 22.73 16.30
CA ASN A 19 -30.69 22.48 15.13
C ASN A 19 -30.66 21.02 14.64
N ASP A 20 -31.80 20.33 14.62
CA ASP A 20 -31.93 19.03 13.96
C ASP A 20 -32.56 19.14 12.55
N SER A 21 -32.29 20.26 11.84
CA SER A 21 -32.68 20.44 10.43
C SER A 21 -31.52 20.29 9.44
N ASP A 22 -30.27 20.29 9.94
CA ASP A 22 -29.08 20.09 9.12
C ASP A 22 -28.68 18.60 8.99
N TYR A 23 -29.14 17.73 9.90
CA TYR A 23 -28.73 16.31 9.91
C TYR A 23 -29.44 15.46 8.84
N GLU A 24 -30.63 15.84 8.38
CA GLU A 24 -31.33 15.15 7.29
C GLU A 24 -31.00 15.71 5.88
N GLN A 25 -30.48 16.95 5.76
CA GLN A 25 -29.98 17.46 4.48
C GLN A 25 -28.61 16.89 4.09
N GLU A 26 -27.79 16.49 5.05
CA GLU A 26 -26.51 15.80 4.76
C GLU A 26 -26.72 14.34 4.29
N LYS A 27 -27.82 13.70 4.70
CA LYS A 27 -28.14 12.31 4.32
C LYS A 27 -28.73 12.17 2.91
N LEU A 28 -29.41 13.21 2.40
CA LEU A 28 -29.92 13.25 1.02
C LEU A 28 -28.86 13.69 0.00
N THR A 29 -27.84 14.44 0.40
CA THR A 29 -26.69 14.75 -0.47
C THR A 29 -25.65 13.62 -0.56
N LEU A 30 -25.69 12.64 0.35
CA LEU A 30 -24.85 11.44 0.30
C LEU A 30 -25.39 10.31 -0.59
N LYS A 31 -26.68 10.33 -0.96
CA LYS A 31 -27.28 9.30 -1.84
C LYS A 31 -27.33 9.67 -3.33
N ALA A 32 -27.08 10.94 -3.69
CA ALA A 32 -26.94 11.37 -5.09
C ALA A 32 -25.48 11.35 -5.61
N LYS A 33 -24.50 11.00 -4.78
CA LYS A 33 -23.08 10.86 -5.17
C LYS A 33 -22.66 9.43 -5.48
N LYS A 34 -23.59 8.60 -5.97
CA LYS A 34 -23.24 7.43 -6.79
C LYS A 34 -23.07 7.84 -8.26
N ILE A 35 -22.44 8.99 -8.50
CA ILE A 35 -21.72 9.22 -9.74
C ILE A 35 -20.69 8.10 -9.76
N LYS A 36 -20.87 7.15 -10.69
CA LYS A 36 -19.86 6.17 -11.08
C LYS A 36 -18.52 6.92 -10.98
N ARG A 37 -17.67 6.53 -10.02
CA ARG A 37 -16.26 6.92 -9.98
C ARG A 37 -15.66 6.36 -11.26
N GLY A 38 -15.91 7.06 -12.37
CA GLY A 38 -15.23 6.86 -13.60
C GLY A 38 -13.78 7.10 -13.24
N SER A 39 -12.98 6.05 -13.37
CA SER A 39 -11.52 6.12 -13.44
C SER A 39 -11.09 6.89 -14.70
N ASN A 40 -11.76 8.01 -14.99
CA ASN A 40 -11.63 8.83 -16.17
C ASN A 40 -10.70 9.98 -15.81
N GLY A 41 -9.45 9.88 -16.24
CA GLY A 41 -8.59 11.05 -16.37
C GLY A 41 -7.12 10.74 -16.17
N LYS A 42 -6.74 10.25 -14.99
CA LYS A 42 -5.31 10.25 -14.63
C LYS A 42 -4.51 9.06 -15.19
N TRP A 43 -5.14 7.89 -15.34
CA TRP A 43 -4.45 6.72 -15.93
C TRP A 43 -4.49 6.71 -17.46
N LYS A 44 -5.41 7.44 -18.10
CA LYS A 44 -5.54 7.45 -19.56
C LYS A 44 -4.32 8.13 -20.21
N LEU A 45 -3.83 9.22 -19.61
CA LEU A 45 -2.61 9.91 -20.05
C LEU A 45 -1.32 9.10 -19.89
N TYR A 46 -1.31 8.10 -18.99
CA TYR A 46 -0.11 7.28 -18.76
C TYR A 46 0.18 6.29 -19.90
N TYR A 47 -0.82 5.98 -20.73
CA TYR A 47 -0.67 5.08 -21.88
C TYR A 47 -0.42 5.85 -23.19
N ASP A 48 -0.86 7.10 -23.30
CA ASP A 48 -0.81 7.83 -24.58
C ASP A 48 0.59 8.31 -24.97
N ASN A 49 1.47 8.58 -24.00
CA ASN A 49 2.84 9.07 -24.24
C ASN A 49 3.92 7.97 -24.24
N ARG A 50 3.53 6.70 -24.29
CA ARG A 50 4.51 5.60 -24.31
C ARG A 50 4.77 5.16 -25.74
N CYS A 51 5.98 5.44 -26.19
CA CYS A 51 6.53 4.91 -27.42
C CYS A 51 7.46 3.72 -27.11
N PHE A 52 7.71 2.91 -28.11
CA PHE A 52 8.71 1.85 -28.12
C PHE A 52 10.08 2.43 -27.74
N LYS A 53 10.78 1.74 -26.84
CA LYS A 53 12.13 2.11 -26.42
C LYS A 53 13.10 1.11 -27.03
N LYS A 54 14.19 1.59 -27.64
CA LYS A 54 15.23 0.73 -28.23
C LYS A 54 15.85 -0.25 -27.23
N GLU A 55 15.93 0.12 -25.95
CA GLU A 55 16.36 -0.75 -24.83
C GLU A 55 15.53 -2.05 -24.72
N TRP A 56 14.31 -2.08 -25.25
CA TRP A 56 13.48 -3.28 -25.21
C TRP A 56 13.88 -4.32 -26.25
N ILE A 57 14.62 -3.93 -27.29
CA ILE A 57 15.20 -4.88 -28.25
C ILE A 57 16.25 -5.74 -27.54
N ASP A 58 17.04 -5.14 -26.65
CA ASP A 58 18.06 -5.85 -25.86
C ASP A 58 17.44 -6.82 -24.85
N LEU A 59 16.31 -6.45 -24.25
CA LEU A 59 15.60 -7.29 -23.28
C LEU A 59 14.73 -8.37 -23.93
N PHE A 60 14.14 -8.07 -25.09
CA PHE A 60 13.22 -8.95 -25.80
C PHE A 60 13.64 -9.09 -27.28
N PRO A 61 14.62 -9.96 -27.59
CA PRO A 61 15.19 -10.07 -28.96
C PRO A 61 14.20 -10.48 -30.06
N TRP A 62 13.03 -11.01 -29.67
CA TRP A 62 11.94 -11.39 -30.56
C TRP A 62 10.99 -10.23 -30.92
N VAL A 63 11.22 -9.03 -30.37
CA VAL A 63 10.40 -7.83 -30.61
C VAL A 63 11.08 -6.90 -31.62
N GLU A 64 10.29 -6.35 -32.52
CA GLU A 64 10.70 -5.33 -33.49
C GLU A 64 9.80 -4.10 -33.41
N GLU A 65 10.32 -2.92 -33.74
CA GLU A 65 9.55 -1.68 -33.80
C GLU A 65 8.60 -1.72 -35.01
N ASP A 66 7.35 -1.32 -34.81
CA ASP A 66 6.39 -1.20 -35.91
C ASP A 66 6.69 0.08 -36.70
N PRO A 67 6.94 0.01 -38.03
CA PRO A 67 7.26 1.19 -38.83
C PRO A 67 6.09 2.17 -38.97
N ASP A 68 4.85 1.68 -38.81
CA ASP A 68 3.65 2.50 -38.96
C ASP A 68 3.32 3.28 -37.68
N ASP A 69 3.50 2.64 -36.52
CA ASP A 69 3.10 3.17 -35.21
C ASP A 69 4.13 2.89 -34.11
N PRO A 70 4.85 3.91 -33.57
CA PRO A 70 5.84 3.71 -32.52
C PRO A 70 5.24 3.31 -31.16
N LYS A 71 3.91 3.25 -31.04
CA LYS A 71 3.21 2.78 -29.82
C LYS A 71 3.03 1.27 -29.80
N PHE A 72 3.27 0.60 -30.92
CA PHE A 72 3.17 -0.84 -31.06
C PHE A 72 4.54 -1.44 -31.36
N ALA A 73 4.66 -2.71 -31.03
CA ALA A 73 5.82 -3.53 -31.31
C ALA A 73 5.34 -4.83 -31.95
N ILE A 74 6.07 -5.31 -32.94
CA ILE A 74 5.75 -6.55 -33.66
C ILE A 74 6.54 -7.69 -33.03
N CYS A 75 5.85 -8.74 -32.59
CA CYS A 75 6.51 -9.97 -32.18
C CYS A 75 6.89 -10.80 -33.41
N ARG A 76 8.18 -11.01 -33.67
CA ARG A 76 8.70 -11.81 -34.79
C ARG A 76 8.31 -13.28 -34.72
N ALA A 77 8.16 -13.84 -33.51
CA ALA A 77 7.75 -15.24 -33.34
C ALA A 77 6.24 -15.43 -33.61
N CYS A 78 5.41 -14.45 -33.23
CA CYS A 78 3.95 -14.57 -33.35
C CYS A 78 3.35 -13.83 -34.56
N ASN A 79 4.12 -12.97 -35.22
CA ASN A 79 3.67 -12.00 -36.24
C ASN A 79 2.44 -11.19 -35.79
N LYS A 80 2.42 -10.74 -34.52
CA LYS A 80 1.31 -9.95 -33.94
C LYS A 80 1.79 -8.57 -33.50
N LYS A 81 0.96 -7.55 -33.76
CA LYS A 81 1.11 -6.19 -33.21
C LYS A 81 0.69 -6.18 -31.75
N ILE A 82 1.61 -5.81 -30.86
CA ILE A 82 1.42 -5.77 -29.40
C ILE A 82 1.72 -4.35 -28.92
N LYS A 83 1.02 -3.87 -27.89
CA LYS A 83 1.33 -2.56 -27.31
C LYS A 83 2.76 -2.55 -26.75
N ALA A 84 3.51 -1.53 -27.10
CA ALA A 84 4.89 -1.31 -26.67
C ALA A 84 4.90 -0.91 -25.18
N HIS A 85 4.71 -1.89 -24.29
CA HIS A 85 4.74 -1.72 -22.85
C HIS A 85 5.45 -2.90 -22.20
N LYS A 86 6.48 -2.64 -21.39
CA LYS A 86 7.29 -3.68 -20.72
C LYS A 86 6.44 -4.79 -20.09
N GLY A 87 5.44 -4.45 -19.28
CA GLY A 87 4.58 -5.46 -18.65
C GLY A 87 3.70 -6.27 -19.62
N ILE A 88 3.38 -5.72 -20.80
CA ILE A 88 2.65 -6.46 -21.84
C ILE A 88 3.61 -7.38 -22.59
N LEU A 89 4.85 -6.94 -22.85
CA LEU A 89 5.89 -7.78 -23.44
C LEU A 89 6.27 -8.94 -22.49
N ASP A 90 6.43 -8.68 -21.19
CA ASP A 90 6.68 -9.71 -20.16
C ASP A 90 5.57 -10.76 -20.08
N THR A 91 4.31 -10.32 -20.15
CA THR A 91 3.17 -11.26 -20.14
C THR A 91 3.07 -12.02 -21.46
N HIS A 92 3.33 -11.38 -22.59
CA HIS A 92 3.37 -12.02 -23.90
C HIS A 92 4.44 -13.12 -23.98
N GLN A 93 5.65 -12.85 -23.49
CA GLN A 93 6.74 -13.83 -23.45
C GLN A 93 6.36 -15.14 -22.74
N LYS A 94 5.48 -15.05 -21.74
CA LYS A 94 5.01 -16.19 -20.94
C LYS A 94 3.82 -16.92 -21.59
N THR A 95 3.25 -16.41 -22.67
CA THR A 95 2.11 -17.06 -23.32
C THR A 95 2.55 -18.35 -24.00
N LYS A 96 1.74 -19.41 -23.89
CA LYS A 96 2.02 -20.72 -24.50
C LYS A 96 2.24 -20.61 -26.01
N LYS A 97 1.43 -19.80 -26.70
CA LYS A 97 1.56 -19.56 -28.14
C LYS A 97 2.91 -18.94 -28.50
N HIS A 98 3.38 -17.95 -27.73
CA HIS A 98 4.70 -17.37 -27.93
C HIS A 98 5.80 -18.40 -27.73
N LEU A 99 5.74 -19.18 -26.63
CA LEU A 99 6.74 -20.22 -26.34
C LEU A 99 6.79 -21.31 -27.42
N LYS A 100 5.64 -21.75 -27.95
CA LYS A 100 5.53 -22.76 -29.02
C LYS A 100 6.12 -22.25 -30.33
N ASN A 101 5.81 -21.01 -30.71
CA ASN A 101 6.38 -20.40 -31.92
C ASN A 101 7.89 -20.11 -31.76
N LEU A 102 8.33 -19.77 -30.54
CA LEU A 102 9.75 -19.52 -30.26
C LEU A 102 10.58 -20.81 -30.30
N SER A 103 10.00 -21.96 -29.94
CA SER A 103 10.68 -23.26 -30.02
C SER A 103 10.76 -23.84 -31.44
N GLY A 104 10.11 -23.22 -32.43
CA GLY A 104 10.15 -23.66 -33.83
C GLY A 104 9.55 -25.05 -34.07
N SER A 105 8.78 -25.58 -33.11
CA SER A 105 8.12 -26.88 -33.21
C SER A 105 6.75 -26.69 -33.86
N ASP A 106 6.73 -26.69 -35.19
CA ASP A 106 5.53 -26.48 -36.03
C ASP A 106 4.66 -27.74 -36.20
N ASP A 107 4.97 -28.84 -35.50
CA ASP A 107 4.40 -30.18 -35.74
C ASP A 107 3.28 -30.62 -34.77
N ILE A 108 2.52 -29.70 -34.18
CA ILE A 108 1.34 -30.08 -33.39
C ILE A 108 0.15 -29.22 -33.82
N GLU A 109 -0.66 -29.78 -34.71
CA GLU A 109 -2.04 -29.37 -34.96
C GLU A 109 -2.82 -29.48 -33.64
N ASP A 110 -2.89 -28.38 -32.89
CA ASP A 110 -3.81 -28.23 -31.77
C ASP A 110 -5.20 -28.01 -32.41
N ASP A 111 -5.98 -29.10 -32.49
CA ASP A 111 -7.44 -29.09 -32.60
C ASP A 111 -8.00 -28.21 -31.47
N ASP A 112 -8.11 -26.91 -31.74
CA ASP A 112 -8.86 -25.95 -30.96
C ASP A 112 -10.35 -26.18 -31.24
N ASP A 113 -11.02 -27.02 -30.46
CA ASP A 113 -12.44 -26.82 -30.17
C ASP A 113 -12.79 -27.31 -28.75
N ASP A 114 -13.48 -26.43 -28.03
CA ASP A 114 -14.21 -26.69 -26.78
C ASP A 114 -13.46 -26.46 -25.44
N PHE A 115 -13.10 -25.21 -25.17
CA PHE A 115 -12.89 -24.75 -23.79
C PHE A 115 -14.23 -24.25 -23.20
N PRO A 116 -14.84 -24.97 -22.23
CA PRO A 116 -16.09 -24.54 -21.63
C PRO A 116 -15.89 -23.30 -20.75
N LYS A 117 -16.85 -22.38 -20.87
CA LYS A 117 -17.03 -21.21 -20.00
C LYS A 117 -16.80 -21.56 -18.53
N LYS A 118 -15.99 -20.74 -17.86
CA LYS A 118 -15.81 -20.66 -16.40
C LYS A 118 -17.15 -20.84 -15.67
N THR A 119 -17.39 -22.02 -15.11
CA THR A 119 -18.23 -22.18 -13.93
C THR A 119 -17.34 -22.00 -12.71
N GLU A 120 -17.73 -21.07 -11.84
CA GLU A 120 -17.23 -20.95 -10.46
C GLU A 120 -17.19 -22.33 -9.80
N ARG A 121 -16.00 -22.77 -9.39
CA ARG A 121 -15.80 -23.91 -8.49
C ARG A 121 -15.23 -23.37 -7.19
N THR A 122 -16.11 -23.17 -6.22
CA THR A 122 -15.85 -23.42 -4.81
C THR A 122 -15.25 -24.82 -4.68
N MET A 123 -13.99 -24.91 -4.24
CA MET A 123 -13.40 -26.19 -3.85
C MET A 123 -13.34 -26.27 -2.33
N ASP A 124 -14.28 -27.04 -1.79
CA ASP A 124 -14.15 -27.67 -0.48
C ASP A 124 -12.95 -28.63 -0.49
N PRO A 125 -12.06 -28.57 0.51
CA PRO A 125 -10.97 -29.54 0.65
C PRO A 125 -11.56 -30.85 1.19
N LYS A 126 -12.01 -31.73 0.30
CA LYS A 126 -12.39 -33.10 0.67
C LYS A 126 -11.12 -33.90 0.94
N ALA A 127 -10.92 -34.25 2.21
CA ALA A 127 -9.89 -35.14 2.72
C ALA A 127 -9.82 -36.44 1.89
N TYR A 128 -8.70 -36.62 1.18
CA TYR A 128 -8.37 -37.88 0.55
C TYR A 128 -7.79 -38.81 1.62
N ASN A 129 -8.69 -39.55 2.28
CA ASN A 129 -8.33 -40.65 3.17
C ASN A 129 -8.04 -41.87 2.28
N GLY A 130 -6.79 -42.00 1.83
CA GLY A 130 -6.31 -43.14 1.06
C GLY A 130 -6.09 -44.35 1.94
N THR A 131 -7.18 -45.05 2.28
CA THR A 131 -7.13 -46.37 2.91
C THR A 131 -6.75 -47.39 1.82
N ALA A 132 -5.45 -47.54 1.58
CA ALA A 132 -4.93 -48.61 0.75
C ALA A 132 -5.15 -49.94 1.48
N ALA A 133 -6.11 -50.72 0.99
CA ALA A 133 -6.35 -52.09 1.40
C ALA A 133 -5.08 -52.92 1.15
N GLN A 134 -4.46 -53.43 2.22
CA GLN A 134 -3.46 -54.47 2.11
C GLN A 134 -4.15 -55.80 1.83
N PRO A 135 -3.61 -56.64 0.92
CA PRO A 135 -4.09 -58.00 0.75
C PRO A 135 -3.71 -58.84 1.97
N THR A 136 -4.73 -59.37 2.65
CA THR A 136 -4.63 -60.43 3.66
C THR A 136 -4.07 -61.69 3.01
N VAL A 137 -2.81 -62.00 3.31
CA VAL A 137 -2.21 -63.33 3.09
C VAL A 137 -2.60 -64.19 4.29
N GLU A 138 -3.83 -64.72 4.25
CA GLU A 138 -4.22 -65.84 5.10
C GLU A 138 -3.86 -67.16 4.40
N GLN A 139 -3.26 -68.05 5.19
CA GLN A 139 -3.28 -69.50 5.05
C GLN A 139 -2.53 -70.10 3.86
N ILE A 140 -1.41 -70.75 4.16
CA ILE A 140 -1.27 -72.21 4.18
C ILE A 140 0.10 -72.46 4.83
N LEU A 141 0.13 -73.21 5.92
CA LEU A 141 1.09 -74.29 6.20
C LEU A 141 0.87 -74.77 7.63
N SER A 142 -0.04 -75.73 7.71
CA SER A 142 -0.03 -76.77 8.72
C SER A 142 1.19 -77.67 8.53
N ASP A 143 1.49 -78.44 9.58
CA ASP A 143 2.32 -79.63 9.63
C ASP A 143 3.76 -79.43 10.12
N ASP A 144 3.84 -79.28 11.45
CA ASP A 144 4.61 -80.17 12.34
C ASP A 144 5.53 -81.18 11.65
N GLN A 145 6.71 -80.73 11.27
CA GLN A 145 7.92 -81.57 11.28
C GLN A 145 9.03 -80.74 11.92
N PHE A 146 9.07 -80.79 13.24
CA PHE A 146 10.09 -80.15 14.07
C PHE A 146 11.43 -80.87 13.86
N SER A 147 12.08 -80.59 12.73
CA SER A 147 13.47 -80.98 12.49
C SER A 147 14.33 -80.16 13.44
N PHE A 148 14.79 -80.82 14.50
CA PHE A 148 15.80 -80.35 15.45
C PHE A 148 17.15 -80.25 14.72
N PHE A 149 17.23 -79.34 13.74
CA PHE A 149 18.45 -78.95 13.06
C PHE A 149 19.22 -78.11 14.06
N THR A 150 20.22 -78.72 14.69
CA THR A 150 21.22 -77.98 15.46
C THR A 150 21.84 -76.96 14.50
N GLU A 151 21.55 -75.67 14.71
CA GLU A 151 22.09 -74.58 13.91
C GLU A 151 23.59 -74.78 13.71
N SER A 152 24.03 -74.77 12.45
CA SER A 152 25.45 -74.84 12.14
C SER A 152 26.14 -73.63 12.78
N PRO A 153 27.29 -73.79 13.45
CA PRO A 153 28.05 -72.67 14.01
C PRO A 153 28.34 -71.55 12.98
N ILE A 154 28.37 -71.90 11.69
CA ILE A 154 28.54 -70.96 10.58
C ILE A 154 27.30 -70.07 10.42
N ASP A 155 26.10 -70.63 10.53
CA ASP A 155 24.85 -69.88 10.40
C ASP A 155 24.65 -68.92 11.57
N ALA A 156 25.00 -69.34 12.78
CA ALA A 156 25.03 -68.46 13.95
C ALA A 156 26.01 -67.28 13.78
N ALA A 157 27.19 -67.53 13.19
CA ALA A 157 28.15 -66.48 12.89
C ALA A 157 27.66 -65.53 11.80
N HIS A 158 27.06 -66.04 10.72
CA HIS A 158 26.44 -65.22 9.68
C HIS A 158 25.31 -64.36 10.25
N GLN A 159 24.44 -64.93 11.09
CA GLN A 159 23.35 -64.19 11.73
C GLN A 159 23.89 -63.08 12.65
N ALA A 160 24.96 -63.35 13.41
CA ALA A 160 25.62 -62.33 14.22
C ALA A 160 26.21 -61.18 13.38
N ILE A 161 26.79 -61.49 12.22
CA ILE A 161 27.32 -60.48 11.28
C ILE A 161 26.19 -59.66 10.67
N THR A 162 25.11 -60.29 10.20
CA THR A 162 23.94 -59.59 9.64
C THR A 162 23.33 -58.65 10.68
N ASN A 163 23.15 -59.12 11.92
CA ASN A 163 22.65 -58.29 13.03
C ASN A 163 23.57 -57.09 13.33
N LEU A 164 24.89 -57.24 13.18
CA LEU A 164 25.83 -56.13 13.34
C LEU A 164 25.69 -55.11 12.19
N ILE A 165 25.57 -55.59 10.95
CA ILE A 165 25.36 -54.73 9.77
C ILE A 165 24.07 -53.94 9.93
N ASP A 166 22.96 -54.60 10.29
CA ASP A 166 21.66 -53.95 10.47
C ASP A 166 21.74 -52.85 11.54
N LYS A 167 22.38 -53.11 12.68
CA LYS A 167 22.61 -52.11 13.74
C LYS A 167 23.46 -50.92 13.27
N LEU A 168 24.47 -51.16 12.44
CA LEU A 168 25.29 -50.08 11.89
C LEU A 168 24.52 -49.23 10.88
N VAL A 169 23.70 -49.86 10.04
CA VAL A 169 22.82 -49.19 9.08
C VAL A 169 21.74 -48.38 9.80
N GLU A 170 21.11 -48.95 10.83
CA GLU A 170 20.12 -48.27 11.67
C GLU A 170 20.74 -47.02 12.33
N LYS A 171 21.89 -47.16 12.98
CA LYS A 171 22.63 -46.03 13.59
C LYS A 171 23.03 -44.96 12.58
N TYR A 172 23.41 -45.36 11.36
CA TYR A 172 23.71 -44.41 10.30
C TYR A 172 22.45 -43.62 9.88
N HIS A 173 21.30 -44.29 9.72
CA HIS A 173 20.04 -43.66 9.38
C HIS A 173 19.55 -42.72 10.49
N GLU A 174 19.65 -43.12 11.75
CA GLU A 174 19.34 -42.26 12.90
C GLU A 174 20.17 -40.97 12.87
N ASN A 175 21.49 -41.09 12.78
CA ASN A 175 22.39 -39.94 12.69
C ASN A 175 22.07 -39.04 11.48
N ARG A 176 21.72 -39.63 10.34
CA ARG A 176 21.33 -38.87 9.14
C ARG A 176 20.02 -38.09 9.36
N VAL A 177 19.03 -38.71 10.00
CA VAL A 177 17.75 -38.08 10.34
C VAL A 177 17.96 -36.95 11.33
N GLU A 178 18.79 -37.13 12.36
CA GLU A 178 19.14 -36.08 13.32
C GLU A 178 19.84 -34.89 12.64
N ASN A 179 20.83 -35.15 11.78
CA ASN A 179 21.49 -34.10 11.01
C ASN A 179 20.50 -33.31 10.13
N LEU A 180 19.57 -34.00 9.46
CA LEU A 180 18.52 -33.35 8.67
C LEU A 180 17.57 -32.51 9.53
N LYS A 181 17.22 -32.98 10.73
CA LYS A 181 16.41 -32.22 11.69
C LYS A 181 17.10 -30.92 12.10
N VAL A 182 18.40 -30.98 12.41
CA VAL A 182 19.21 -29.80 12.75
C VAL A 182 19.23 -28.80 11.59
N GLN A 183 19.52 -29.28 10.37
CA GLN A 183 19.52 -28.41 9.17
C GLN A 183 18.15 -27.75 8.91
N ASN A 184 17.06 -28.50 9.06
CA ASN A 184 15.71 -27.98 8.88
C ASN A 184 15.39 -26.89 9.92
N GLU A 185 15.79 -27.11 11.18
CA GLU A 185 15.60 -26.13 12.25
C GLU A 185 16.43 -24.86 12.01
N THR A 186 17.69 -24.98 11.57
CA THR A 186 18.50 -23.82 11.17
C THR A 186 17.85 -23.04 10.03
N LEU A 187 17.29 -23.72 9.03
CA LEU A 187 16.61 -23.06 7.91
C LEU A 187 15.32 -22.34 8.37
N LYS A 188 14.57 -22.92 9.31
CA LYS A 188 13.42 -22.26 9.94
C LYS A 188 13.83 -21.01 10.71
N GLN A 189 14.92 -21.08 11.47
CA GLN A 189 15.46 -19.92 12.21
C GLN A 189 15.89 -18.80 11.26
N LEU A 190 16.59 -19.13 10.17
CA LEU A 190 16.98 -18.15 9.14
C LEU A 190 15.75 -17.50 8.48
N ASN A 191 14.71 -18.28 8.18
CA ASN A 191 13.47 -17.72 7.64
C ASN A 191 12.76 -16.79 8.63
N ARG A 192 12.72 -17.12 9.93
CA ARG A 192 12.19 -16.23 10.98
C ARG A 192 12.99 -14.93 11.06
N ALA A 193 14.33 -15.03 11.08
CA ALA A 193 15.22 -13.87 11.12
C ALA A 193 15.05 -12.99 9.87
N ARG A 194 14.93 -13.59 8.68
CA ARG A 194 14.68 -12.87 7.43
C ARG A 194 13.36 -12.12 7.46
N SER A 195 12.28 -12.74 7.94
CA SER A 195 10.98 -12.08 8.10
C SER A 195 11.04 -10.90 9.07
N HIS A 196 11.76 -11.05 10.18
CA HIS A 196 11.96 -9.97 11.15
C HIS A 196 12.76 -8.79 10.55
N LEU A 197 13.82 -9.09 9.78
CA LEU A 197 14.60 -8.05 9.08
C LEU A 197 13.73 -7.27 8.08
N PHE A 198 12.89 -7.97 7.33
CA PHE A 198 11.96 -7.34 6.38
C PHE A 198 10.97 -6.41 7.09
N GLN A 199 10.36 -6.87 8.20
CA GLN A 199 9.48 -6.03 9.02
C GLN A 199 10.20 -4.80 9.58
N SER A 200 11.43 -4.97 10.07
CA SER A 200 12.24 -3.87 10.58
C SER A 200 12.61 -2.86 9.48
N GLU A 201 12.89 -3.32 8.27
CA GLU A 201 13.17 -2.46 7.12
C GLU A 201 11.93 -1.65 6.72
N ASP A 202 10.76 -2.28 6.67
CA ASP A 202 9.48 -1.61 6.42
C ASP A 202 9.17 -0.57 7.51
N GLN A 203 9.44 -0.89 8.78
CA GLN A 203 9.30 0.06 9.88
C GLN A 203 10.22 1.27 9.71
N ARG A 204 11.51 1.06 9.42
CA ARG A 204 12.46 2.17 9.17
C ARG A 204 12.05 3.01 7.97
N LYS A 205 11.45 2.40 6.95
CA LYS A 205 10.95 3.10 5.77
C LYS A 205 9.74 3.97 6.11
N LEU A 206 8.85 3.48 6.97
CA LEU A 206 7.73 4.26 7.50
C LEU A 206 8.21 5.44 8.34
N GLU A 207 9.17 5.21 9.25
CA GLU A 207 9.78 6.26 10.08
C GLU A 207 10.41 7.36 9.21
N ARG A 208 11.16 7.00 8.17
CA ARG A 208 11.70 7.99 7.22
C ARG A 208 10.62 8.84 6.55
N ARG A 209 9.48 8.24 6.18
CA ARG A 209 8.35 8.99 5.59
C ARG A 209 7.72 9.95 6.59
N LEU A 210 7.53 9.51 7.84
CA LEU A 210 6.98 10.37 8.89
C LEU A 210 7.91 11.56 9.19
N VAL A 211 9.22 11.34 9.22
CA VAL A 211 10.20 12.42 9.40
C VAL A 211 10.16 13.41 8.23
N GLN A 212 10.11 12.91 6.99
CA GLN A 212 9.99 13.78 5.81
C GLN A 212 8.69 14.59 5.81
N GLU A 213 7.58 13.97 6.21
CA GLU A 213 6.30 14.67 6.31
C GLU A 213 6.31 15.72 7.43
N ALA A 214 6.94 15.43 8.57
CA ALA A 214 7.11 16.40 9.65
C ALA A 214 7.95 17.60 9.21
N GLN A 215 9.05 17.36 8.48
CA GLN A 215 9.89 18.43 7.91
C GLN A 215 9.10 19.27 6.91
N SER A 216 8.34 18.65 6.01
CA SER A 216 7.49 19.37 5.04
C SER A 216 6.47 20.27 5.75
N ARG A 217 5.83 19.79 6.83
CA ARG A 217 4.90 20.60 7.63
C ARG A 217 5.59 21.75 8.34
N GLU A 218 6.81 21.54 8.83
CA GLU A 218 7.61 22.59 9.47
C GLU A 218 8.00 23.68 8.45
N GLU A 219 8.43 23.29 7.26
CA GLU A 219 8.74 24.21 6.15
C GLU A 219 7.50 25.04 5.75
N GLU A 220 6.36 24.40 5.58
CA GLU A 220 5.08 25.08 5.29
C GLU A 220 4.70 26.05 6.42
N ALA A 221 4.88 25.65 7.69
CA ALA A 221 4.60 26.52 8.83
C ALA A 221 5.54 27.75 8.89
N ILE A 222 6.83 27.57 8.56
CA ILE A 222 7.80 28.67 8.46
C ILE A 222 7.41 29.61 7.32
N GLN A 223 7.03 29.07 6.16
CA GLN A 223 6.60 29.86 5.00
C GLN A 223 5.34 30.68 5.33
N MET A 224 4.36 30.07 5.99
CA MET A 224 3.14 30.75 6.43
C MET A 224 3.46 31.89 7.42
N LYS A 225 4.35 31.66 8.39
CA LYS A 225 4.79 32.70 9.33
C LYS A 225 5.49 33.86 8.62
N PHE A 226 6.33 33.57 7.64
CA PHE A 226 7.02 34.60 6.87
C PHE A 226 6.03 35.48 6.10
N MET A 227 5.07 34.87 5.40
CA MET A 227 4.00 35.63 4.71
C MET A 227 3.19 36.47 5.68
N GLN A 228 2.85 35.93 6.86
CA GLN A 228 2.13 36.67 7.89
C GLN A 228 2.92 37.90 8.37
N GLN A 229 4.23 37.77 8.63
CA GLN A 229 5.09 38.89 9.00
C GLN A 229 5.15 39.96 7.91
N GLU A 230 5.21 39.57 6.63
CA GLU A 230 5.18 40.51 5.52
C GLU A 230 3.86 41.31 5.49
N HIS A 231 2.74 40.64 5.68
CA HIS A 231 1.43 41.28 5.79
C HIS A 231 1.36 42.25 6.97
N GLU A 232 1.85 41.86 8.15
CA GLU A 232 1.90 42.71 9.34
C GLU A 232 2.77 43.95 9.10
N LEU A 233 3.95 43.80 8.49
CA LEU A 233 4.82 44.92 8.14
C LEU A 233 4.14 45.89 7.17
N LYS A 234 3.39 45.36 6.19
CA LYS A 234 2.64 46.18 5.23
C LYS A 234 1.52 46.97 5.93
N ILE A 235 0.78 46.34 6.83
CA ILE A 235 -0.26 47.00 7.65
C ILE A 235 0.38 48.11 8.49
N ASN A 236 1.44 47.80 9.24
CA ASN A 236 2.16 48.76 10.07
C ASN A 236 2.75 49.94 9.27
N CYS A 237 3.08 49.74 8.00
CA CYS A 237 3.53 50.80 7.11
C CYS A 237 2.37 51.75 6.73
N MET A 238 1.23 51.19 6.32
CA MET A 238 0.03 51.97 5.98
C MET A 238 -0.51 52.75 7.19
N GLU A 239 -0.48 52.15 8.39
CA GLU A 239 -0.89 52.82 9.63
C GLU A 239 0.02 54.01 9.96
N ARG A 240 1.34 53.84 9.86
CA ARG A 240 2.29 54.95 10.05
C ARG A 240 2.07 56.08 9.05
N GLU A 241 1.79 55.76 7.79
CA GLU A 241 1.48 56.76 6.77
C GLU A 241 0.17 57.51 7.11
N ARG A 242 -0.88 56.79 7.49
CA ARG A 242 -2.16 57.35 7.92
C ARG A 242 -1.99 58.29 9.12
N ASP A 243 -1.26 57.86 10.13
CA ASP A 243 -1.03 58.65 11.35
C ASP A 243 -0.18 59.89 11.06
N GLY A 244 0.78 59.79 10.15
CA GLY A 244 1.53 60.94 9.64
C GLY A 244 0.63 61.97 8.95
N LYS A 245 -0.29 61.51 8.10
CA LYS A 245 -1.30 62.37 7.45
C LYS A 245 -2.24 63.01 8.46
N LEU A 246 -2.69 62.26 9.47
CA LEU A 246 -3.56 62.77 10.53
C LEU A 246 -2.87 63.91 11.31
N LYS A 247 -1.61 63.71 11.73
CA LYS A 247 -0.81 64.75 12.39
C LYS A 247 -0.62 66.00 11.54
N ALA A 248 -0.44 65.84 10.24
CA ALA A 248 -0.32 66.99 9.32
C ALA A 248 -1.63 67.79 9.26
N VAL A 249 -2.78 67.13 9.23
CA VAL A 249 -4.10 67.79 9.28
C VAL A 249 -4.31 68.49 10.61
N GLU A 250 -3.96 67.85 11.73
CA GLU A 250 -4.03 68.47 13.07
C GLU A 250 -3.18 69.74 13.16
N GLN A 251 -1.97 69.72 12.60
CA GLN A 251 -1.10 70.90 12.53
C GLN A 251 -1.72 72.02 11.68
N GLN A 252 -2.29 71.70 10.51
CA GLN A 252 -2.98 72.68 9.67
C GLN A 252 -4.17 73.32 10.41
N LEU A 253 -4.96 72.52 11.13
CA LEU A 253 -6.06 73.02 11.96
C LEU A 253 -5.57 73.92 13.08
N MET A 254 -4.44 73.59 13.72
CA MET A 254 -3.81 74.43 14.74
C MET A 254 -3.42 75.81 14.17
N PHE A 255 -2.76 75.83 13.00
CA PHE A 255 -2.38 77.09 12.34
C PHE A 255 -3.61 77.91 11.93
N ALA A 256 -4.61 77.27 11.32
CA ALA A 256 -5.86 77.93 10.92
C ALA A 256 -6.57 78.54 12.14
N ARG A 257 -6.60 77.84 13.28
CA ARG A 257 -7.16 78.36 14.53
C ARG A 257 -6.40 79.59 15.04
N GLN A 258 -5.07 79.56 15.05
CA GLN A 258 -4.27 80.72 15.45
C GLN A 258 -4.48 81.94 14.54
N GLU A 259 -4.56 81.72 13.23
CA GLU A 259 -4.87 82.79 12.28
C GLU A 259 -6.27 83.38 12.51
N TYR A 260 -7.26 82.53 12.76
CA TYR A 260 -8.61 82.96 13.09
C TYR A 260 -8.62 83.81 14.36
N GLU A 261 -7.96 83.36 15.43
CA GLU A 261 -7.85 84.10 16.69
C GLU A 261 -7.15 85.47 16.50
N ARG A 262 -6.12 85.57 15.65
CA ARG A 262 -5.51 86.86 15.30
C ARG A 262 -6.47 87.77 14.54
N LYS A 263 -7.21 87.25 13.56
CA LYS A 263 -8.19 88.01 12.77
C LYS A 263 -9.32 88.54 13.66
N VAL A 264 -9.83 87.72 14.57
CA VAL A 264 -10.85 88.14 15.55
C VAL A 264 -10.35 89.29 16.43
N LYS A 265 -9.13 89.17 16.99
CA LYS A 265 -8.54 90.26 17.80
C LYS A 265 -8.40 91.57 17.03
N LEU A 266 -8.05 91.50 15.75
CA LEU A 266 -7.96 92.66 14.85
C LEU A 266 -9.33 93.31 14.63
N LEU A 267 -10.37 92.51 14.40
CA LEU A 267 -11.75 93.00 14.27
C LEU A 267 -12.23 93.67 15.56
N ASP A 268 -11.95 93.07 16.73
CA ASP A 268 -12.30 93.66 18.03
C ASP A 268 -11.62 95.02 18.23
N GLN A 269 -10.35 95.16 17.85
CA GLN A 269 -9.64 96.44 17.91
C GLN A 269 -10.27 97.48 16.98
N GLN A 270 -10.65 97.10 15.76
CA GLN A 270 -11.34 98.00 14.82
C GLN A 270 -12.68 98.46 15.38
N LEU A 271 -13.48 97.54 15.94
CA LEU A 271 -14.75 97.86 16.59
C LEU A 271 -14.59 98.80 17.78
N GLN A 272 -13.53 98.64 18.57
CA GLN A 272 -13.21 99.57 19.67
C GLN A 272 -12.85 100.97 19.17
N SER A 273 -12.10 101.07 18.07
CA SER A 273 -11.70 102.38 17.50
C SER A 273 -12.85 103.19 16.89
N MET A 274 -13.99 102.55 16.62
CA MET A 274 -15.18 103.21 16.08
C MET A 274 -16.14 103.76 17.17
N LYS A 275 -15.87 103.49 18.45
CA LYS A 275 -16.65 104.00 19.58
C LYS A 275 -16.05 105.30 20.10
#